data_AF-A0A7X6FLZ9-F1
#
_entry.id   AF-A0A7X6FLZ9-F1
#
_cell.length_a   1.000
_cell.length_b   1.000
_cell.length_c   1.000
_cell.angle_alpha   90.00
_cell.angle_beta   90.00
_cell.angle_gamma   90.00
#
_symmetry.space_group_name_H-M   'P 1'
#
loop_
_entity.id
_entity.type
_entity.pdbx_description
1 polymer ?
#
loop_
_entity_poly.entity_id
_entity_poly.type
_entity_poly.pdbx_seq_one_letter_code
_entity_poly.pdbx_strand_id
1 'polypeptide(L)'
;MAADARISKITARIVERSKPTRERYLDRLRNTAMKGAQRSVLGCANLAHGFAVCSPSEKDALAGDRVPNLGIITSYNDMLSAHQPFETYPAIIREAAAAAGGIAQVAGGVPAMCDGVTQGQPGMELSLFSRDLIAMSAGVGLSHNMFDAAVFLGVCDKIVPGLVIAALSFGHLPAVFIPAGPMTSGLPNDEKSRVRQLYAEGKVGRPELLEAESKSYHGPGTCTFYGTANSNQMLMEIMGFHMPGASFVNPGTPLREALTREATKRALAITAMGNEFTPAGEMIDERSIVNGVVGLHATGGSTNHTMHLVAMARAAGIVLTWQDISELSDIIPLLARVYPNGLADVNHFHAAGGMGFLIKELLKKGLLHDDVRTVYGHGLSSYSIDVKLGADGNVAREPAPEKSADPKVLASIETPFQGNGGLKMLRGNIGKAVIKISAVKLERHIIEAPAVIFHDQLEMQQAFKDGKLNRDFVAVVRFQGPKANGMPELHKLTPALGVLQDRGFRVALLTDGRMSGASGKVPAAIHVTPEAVEGGPIARIREGDIIRIDAIAGTLEVLVDAADMAEREPVTADLSGNEFGMGRELFAPFRRAAGPADQGASVLFH
;
A
#
# COMPACT_ATOMS: atom_id res chain seq x y z
N MET A 1 25.24 -8.91 -5.37
CA MET A 1 26.13 -7.72 -5.34
C MET A 1 25.95 -6.98 -4.01
N ALA A 2 26.96 -6.25 -3.52
CA ALA A 2 26.79 -5.45 -2.29
C ALA A 2 25.94 -4.20 -2.57
N ALA A 3 25.08 -3.82 -1.62
CA ALA A 3 24.27 -2.61 -1.71
C ALA A 3 25.11 -1.33 -1.58
N ASP A 4 24.61 -0.22 -2.15
CA ASP A 4 25.18 1.12 -2.01
C ASP A 4 25.43 1.45 -0.53
N ALA A 5 26.58 2.04 -0.23
CA ALA A 5 27.01 2.32 1.14
C ALA A 5 26.01 3.22 1.91
N ARG A 6 25.33 4.14 1.23
CA ARG A 6 24.32 5.03 1.82
C ARG A 6 23.08 4.25 2.23
N ILE A 7 22.62 3.33 1.38
CA ILE A 7 21.48 2.44 1.66
C ILE A 7 21.84 1.49 2.79
N SER A 8 23.05 0.92 2.75
CA SER A 8 23.57 0.05 3.81
C SER A 8 23.61 0.76 5.16
N LYS A 9 24.00 2.04 5.20
CA LYS A 9 23.99 2.87 6.42
C LYS A 9 22.59 3.09 6.98
N ILE A 10 21.61 3.40 6.13
CA ILE A 10 20.20 3.56 6.56
C ILE A 10 19.67 2.22 7.08
N THR A 11 19.96 1.13 6.37
CA THR A 11 19.56 -0.23 6.76
C THR A 11 20.14 -0.60 8.12
N ALA A 12 21.44 -0.36 8.35
CA ALA A 12 22.08 -0.61 9.64
C ALA A 12 21.43 0.19 10.79
N ARG A 13 21.02 1.45 10.54
CA ARG A 13 20.29 2.24 11.52
C ARG A 13 18.91 1.65 11.84
N ILE A 14 18.21 1.11 10.83
CA ILE A 14 16.94 0.42 11.04
C ILE A 14 17.16 -0.86 11.85
N VAL A 15 18.17 -1.67 11.53
CA VAL A 15 18.53 -2.90 12.27
C VAL A 15 18.81 -2.57 13.74
N GLU A 16 19.68 -1.61 14.03
CA GLU A 16 20.04 -1.25 15.41
C GLU A 16 18.82 -0.77 16.20
N ARG A 17 17.99 0.10 15.61
CA ARG A 17 16.77 0.59 16.24
C ARG A 17 15.73 -0.51 16.45
N SER A 18 15.71 -1.51 15.57
CA SER A 18 14.73 -2.61 15.60
C SER A 18 15.17 -3.76 16.51
N LYS A 19 16.46 -3.85 16.86
CA LYS A 19 17.04 -4.99 17.56
C LYS A 19 16.20 -5.49 18.76
N PRO A 20 15.74 -4.66 19.72
CA PRO A 20 14.97 -5.16 20.86
C PRO A 20 13.61 -5.76 20.49
N THR A 21 12.96 -5.22 19.46
CA THR A 21 11.64 -5.67 19.01
C THR A 21 11.76 -6.85 18.04
N ARG A 22 12.78 -6.85 17.18
CA ARG A 22 13.05 -7.86 16.17
C ARG A 22 13.54 -9.16 16.78
N GLU A 23 14.47 -9.12 17.73
CA GLU A 23 14.95 -10.30 18.46
C GLU A 23 13.78 -11.00 19.16
N ARG A 24 12.98 -10.24 19.93
CA ARG A 24 11.78 -10.76 20.61
C ARG A 24 10.78 -11.38 19.64
N TYR A 25 10.58 -10.75 18.48
CA TYR A 25 9.69 -11.27 17.44
C TYR A 25 10.20 -12.61 16.89
N LEU A 26 11.47 -12.68 16.48
CA LEU A 26 12.08 -13.89 15.94
C LEU A 26 12.12 -15.03 16.96
N ASP A 27 12.40 -14.74 18.23
CA ASP A 27 12.37 -15.74 19.29
C ASP A 27 10.98 -16.37 19.46
N ARG A 28 9.92 -15.54 19.42
CA ARG A 28 8.53 -16.04 19.45
C ARG A 28 8.22 -16.92 18.25
N LEU A 29 8.66 -16.51 17.06
CA LEU A 29 8.46 -17.29 15.84
C LEU A 29 9.17 -18.64 15.89
N ARG A 30 10.46 -18.67 16.23
CA ARG A 30 11.25 -19.90 16.33
C ARG A 30 10.67 -20.85 17.39
N ASN A 31 10.26 -20.32 18.54
CA ASN A 31 9.57 -21.09 19.57
C ASN A 31 8.22 -21.67 19.11
N THR A 32 7.56 -21.03 18.15
CA THR A 32 6.31 -21.52 17.57
C THR A 32 6.59 -22.53 16.47
N ALA A 33 7.52 -22.24 15.57
CA ALA A 33 7.93 -23.13 14.48
C ALA A 33 8.49 -24.47 15.01
N MET A 34 9.27 -24.45 16.10
CA MET A 34 9.75 -25.67 16.78
C MET A 34 8.62 -26.59 17.24
N LYS A 35 7.42 -26.04 17.49
CA LYS A 35 6.25 -26.84 17.89
C LYS A 35 5.50 -27.44 16.69
N GLY A 36 5.86 -27.09 15.46
CA GLY A 36 5.25 -27.55 14.21
C GLY A 36 3.81 -27.09 14.00
N ALA A 37 3.21 -27.45 12.85
CA ALA A 37 1.76 -27.41 12.71
C ALA A 37 1.18 -28.44 13.68
N GLN A 38 0.42 -27.97 14.65
CA GLN A 38 0.04 -28.80 15.79
C GLN A 38 -1.15 -29.71 15.50
N ARG A 39 -1.32 -30.22 14.27
CA ARG A 39 -2.45 -31.13 13.99
C ARG A 39 -2.38 -32.37 14.89
N SER A 40 -1.19 -32.97 15.06
CA SER A 40 -0.99 -34.08 16.01
C SER A 40 -1.22 -33.74 17.49
N VAL A 41 -1.25 -32.46 17.88
CA VAL A 41 -1.47 -31.98 19.26
C VAL A 41 -2.91 -31.48 19.46
N LEU A 42 -3.65 -31.22 18.38
CA LEU A 42 -5.08 -30.91 18.45
C LEU A 42 -5.83 -32.14 18.97
N GLY A 43 -6.76 -31.94 19.91
CA GLY A 43 -7.65 -33.01 20.36
C GLY A 43 -8.43 -33.60 19.19
N CYS A 44 -8.71 -34.92 19.22
CA CYS A 44 -9.35 -35.63 18.12
C CYS A 44 -10.66 -34.96 17.63
N ALA A 45 -11.42 -34.35 18.53
CA ALA A 45 -12.62 -33.59 18.18
C ALA A 45 -12.29 -32.35 17.31
N ASN A 46 -11.25 -31.58 17.66
CA ASN A 46 -10.83 -30.39 16.91
C ASN A 46 -10.37 -30.77 15.50
N LEU A 47 -9.55 -31.83 15.39
CA LEU A 47 -9.13 -32.39 14.11
C LEU A 47 -10.33 -32.82 13.25
N ALA A 48 -11.26 -33.57 13.85
CA ALA A 48 -12.46 -34.03 13.15
C ALA A 48 -13.30 -32.87 12.60
N HIS A 49 -13.44 -31.78 13.35
CA HIS A 49 -14.10 -30.57 12.87
C HIS A 49 -13.39 -29.95 11.66
N GLY A 50 -12.06 -29.85 11.72
CA GLY A 50 -11.27 -29.16 10.70
C GLY A 50 -11.21 -29.85 9.34
N PHE A 51 -11.33 -31.18 9.28
CA PHE A 51 -11.34 -31.93 8.03
C PHE A 51 -12.69 -32.61 7.71
N ALA A 52 -13.76 -32.35 8.47
CA ALA A 52 -15.05 -33.04 8.32
C ALA A 52 -15.61 -33.00 6.89
N VAL A 53 -15.37 -31.89 6.18
CA VAL A 53 -15.84 -31.63 4.82
C VAL A 53 -14.88 -32.12 3.72
N CYS A 54 -13.69 -32.59 4.10
CA CYS A 54 -12.72 -33.17 3.17
C CYS A 54 -13.19 -34.56 2.69
N SER A 55 -12.64 -35.03 1.58
CA SER A 55 -12.83 -36.40 1.08
C SER A 55 -12.24 -37.43 2.05
N PRO A 56 -12.68 -38.70 2.02
CA PRO A 56 -12.14 -39.74 2.91
C PRO A 56 -10.61 -39.88 2.86
N SER A 57 -10.00 -39.75 1.68
CA SER A 57 -8.54 -39.80 1.52
C SER A 57 -7.85 -38.58 2.14
N GLU A 58 -8.42 -37.39 1.99
CA GLU A 58 -7.90 -36.18 2.63
C GLU A 58 -8.03 -36.23 4.16
N LYS A 59 -9.11 -36.82 4.68
CA LYS A 59 -9.27 -37.03 6.14
C LYS A 59 -8.18 -37.91 6.71
N ASP A 60 -7.87 -39.04 6.06
CA ASP A 60 -6.79 -39.92 6.51
C ASP A 60 -5.40 -39.26 6.39
N ALA A 61 -5.22 -38.41 5.37
CA ALA A 61 -3.99 -37.63 5.21
C ALA A 61 -3.83 -36.52 6.27
N LEU A 62 -4.91 -35.82 6.63
CA LEU A 62 -4.92 -34.74 7.64
C LEU A 62 -5.08 -35.23 9.09
N ALA A 63 -5.44 -36.50 9.32
CA ALA A 63 -5.55 -37.08 10.65
C ALA A 63 -4.20 -37.14 11.40
N GLY A 64 -3.09 -36.89 10.71
CA GLY A 64 -1.77 -36.65 11.29
C GLY A 64 -0.95 -35.64 10.48
N ASP A 65 0.36 -35.63 10.68
CA ASP A 65 1.28 -34.71 10.01
C ASP A 65 1.89 -35.34 8.75
N ARG A 66 1.04 -35.99 7.93
CA ARG A 66 1.50 -36.75 6.74
C ARG A 66 1.62 -35.90 5.48
N VAL A 67 0.73 -34.91 5.32
CA VAL A 67 0.72 -34.01 4.18
C VAL A 67 0.61 -32.55 4.64
N PRO A 68 1.21 -31.60 3.91
CA PRO A 68 1.06 -30.19 4.21
C PRO A 68 -0.38 -29.70 3.92
N ASN A 69 -0.93 -28.90 4.81
CA ASN A 69 -2.22 -28.22 4.65
C ASN A 69 -2.02 -26.73 4.39
N LEU A 70 -2.56 -26.23 3.30
CA LEU A 70 -2.44 -24.85 2.85
C LEU A 70 -3.70 -24.06 3.20
N GLY A 71 -3.56 -23.04 4.04
CA GLY A 71 -4.63 -22.09 4.34
C GLY A 71 -4.79 -21.07 3.22
N ILE A 72 -6.01 -20.84 2.74
CA ILE A 72 -6.34 -19.77 1.79
C ILE A 72 -7.08 -18.66 2.54
N ILE A 73 -6.49 -17.47 2.58
CA ILE A 73 -7.17 -16.26 3.03
C ILE A 73 -7.59 -15.45 1.81
N THR A 74 -8.90 -15.24 1.65
CA THR A 74 -9.46 -14.58 0.45
C THR A 74 -10.18 -13.29 0.78
N SER A 75 -9.92 -12.24 -0.01
CA SER A 75 -10.67 -10.99 0.02
C SER A 75 -11.75 -10.94 -1.09
N TYR A 76 -12.33 -12.08 -1.45
CA TYR A 76 -13.34 -12.18 -2.50
C TYR A 76 -14.62 -11.39 -2.17
N ASN A 77 -15.10 -10.65 -3.14
CA ASN A 77 -16.50 -10.27 -3.29
C ASN A 77 -16.82 -10.08 -4.78
N ASP A 78 -18.09 -10.17 -5.14
CA ASP A 78 -18.60 -9.99 -6.51
C ASP A 78 -18.73 -8.52 -6.91
N MET A 79 -18.93 -7.64 -5.92
CA MET A 79 -19.13 -6.20 -6.12
C MET A 79 -17.92 -5.47 -6.73
N LEU A 80 -16.69 -5.86 -6.38
CA LEU A 80 -15.50 -5.09 -6.72
C LEU A 80 -14.70 -5.76 -7.83
N SER A 81 -14.40 -5.02 -8.90
CA SER A 81 -13.65 -5.53 -10.05
C SER A 81 -12.32 -6.19 -9.65
N ALA A 82 -11.62 -5.63 -8.66
CA ALA A 82 -10.32 -6.12 -8.20
C ALA A 82 -10.38 -7.44 -7.43
N HIS A 83 -11.56 -7.82 -6.93
CA HIS A 83 -11.75 -8.96 -6.02
C HIS A 83 -12.65 -10.04 -6.59
N GLN A 84 -13.55 -9.69 -7.50
CA GLN A 84 -14.39 -10.66 -8.21
C GLN A 84 -13.56 -11.80 -8.84
N PRO A 85 -12.36 -11.57 -9.44
CA PRO A 85 -11.56 -12.65 -9.99
C PRO A 85 -11.23 -13.77 -8.99
N PHE A 86 -11.21 -13.50 -7.68
CA PHE A 86 -10.88 -14.49 -6.67
C PHE A 86 -11.97 -15.54 -6.42
N GLU A 87 -13.14 -15.44 -7.06
CA GLU A 87 -14.21 -16.44 -6.98
C GLU A 87 -13.71 -17.85 -7.30
N THR A 88 -12.93 -17.99 -8.37
CA THR A 88 -12.50 -19.28 -8.92
C THR A 88 -11.13 -19.73 -8.40
N TYR A 89 -10.35 -18.83 -7.80
CA TYR A 89 -8.97 -19.10 -7.38
C TYR A 89 -8.88 -20.24 -6.35
N PRO A 90 -9.76 -20.34 -5.33
CA PRO A 90 -9.71 -21.44 -4.39
C PRO A 90 -9.79 -22.82 -5.04
N ALA A 91 -10.55 -22.99 -6.12
CA ALA A 91 -10.64 -24.26 -6.84
C ALA A 91 -9.32 -24.61 -7.53
N ILE A 92 -8.74 -23.65 -8.26
CA ILE A 92 -7.43 -23.78 -8.94
C ILE A 92 -6.33 -24.11 -7.92
N ILE A 93 -6.35 -23.45 -6.76
CA ILE A 93 -5.39 -23.68 -5.67
C ILE A 93 -5.55 -25.09 -5.10
N ARG A 94 -6.77 -25.58 -4.86
CA ARG A 94 -6.99 -26.96 -4.39
C ARG A 94 -6.45 -28.00 -5.36
N GLU A 95 -6.72 -27.84 -6.65
CA GLU A 95 -6.19 -28.73 -7.69
C GLU A 95 -4.65 -28.71 -7.72
N ALA A 96 -4.04 -27.53 -7.68
CA ALA A 96 -2.59 -27.40 -7.69
C ALA A 96 -1.93 -27.94 -6.42
N ALA A 97 -2.58 -27.78 -5.26
CA ALA A 97 -2.13 -28.34 -4.00
C ALA A 97 -2.18 -29.87 -4.03
N ALA A 98 -3.29 -30.46 -4.48
CA ALA A 98 -3.43 -31.91 -4.63
C ALA A 98 -2.36 -32.49 -5.57
N ALA A 99 -2.11 -31.84 -6.70
CA ALA A 99 -1.06 -32.23 -7.64
C ALA A 99 0.36 -32.14 -7.05
N ALA A 100 0.57 -31.34 -6.01
CA ALA A 100 1.82 -31.20 -5.27
C ALA A 100 1.89 -32.07 -4.00
N GLY A 101 0.89 -32.94 -3.77
CA GLY A 101 0.84 -33.81 -2.59
C GLY A 101 0.42 -33.10 -1.29
N GLY A 102 -0.18 -31.91 -1.39
CA GLY A 102 -0.76 -31.17 -0.27
C GLY A 102 -2.28 -31.07 -0.35
N ILE A 103 -2.87 -30.50 0.69
CA ILE A 103 -4.30 -30.19 0.76
C ILE A 103 -4.45 -28.68 0.92
N ALA A 104 -5.51 -28.08 0.38
CA ALA A 104 -5.78 -26.66 0.57
C ALA A 104 -7.22 -26.44 1.05
N GLN A 105 -7.38 -25.55 2.03
CA GLN A 105 -8.67 -25.18 2.59
C GLN A 105 -8.78 -23.66 2.68
N VAL A 106 -9.98 -23.13 2.44
CA VAL A 106 -10.23 -21.71 2.73
C VAL A 106 -10.27 -21.56 4.24
N ALA A 107 -9.24 -20.90 4.79
CA ALA A 107 -9.08 -20.66 6.21
C ALA A 107 -10.00 -19.53 6.69
N GLY A 108 -10.28 -18.56 5.81
CA GLY A 108 -11.19 -17.47 6.11
C GLY A 108 -11.35 -16.48 4.96
N GLY A 109 -12.48 -15.78 4.98
CA GLY A 109 -12.71 -14.58 4.17
C GLY A 109 -12.38 -13.33 4.99
N VAL A 110 -11.77 -12.34 4.36
CA VAL A 110 -11.56 -11.01 4.96
C VAL A 110 -12.44 -9.97 4.26
N PRO A 111 -12.88 -8.91 4.96
CA PRO A 111 -13.64 -7.85 4.31
C PRO A 111 -12.80 -7.17 3.22
N ALA A 112 -13.44 -6.82 2.10
CA ALA A 112 -12.80 -6.16 0.98
C ALA A 112 -13.54 -4.85 0.66
N MET A 113 -13.06 -3.74 1.24
CA MET A 113 -13.53 -2.40 0.91
C MET A 113 -12.78 -1.87 -0.31
N CYS A 114 -13.49 -1.17 -1.21
CA CYS A 114 -12.89 -0.41 -2.30
C CYS A 114 -12.97 1.07 -2.02
N ASP A 115 -11.81 1.72 -1.91
CA ASP A 115 -11.73 3.18 -1.80
C ASP A 115 -12.43 3.87 -2.99
N GLY A 116 -12.38 3.29 -4.19
CA GLY A 116 -13.07 3.82 -5.37
C GLY A 116 -14.59 3.90 -5.23
N VAL A 117 -15.20 3.04 -4.40
CA VAL A 117 -16.65 3.05 -4.11
C VAL A 117 -16.98 4.04 -2.99
N THR A 118 -16.13 4.10 -1.96
CA THR A 118 -16.39 4.91 -0.75
C THR A 118 -15.87 6.35 -0.86
N GLN A 119 -15.04 6.66 -1.86
CA GLN A 119 -14.43 7.98 -2.05
C GLN A 119 -15.47 9.12 -2.02
N GLY A 120 -15.25 10.07 -1.11
CA GLY A 120 -16.14 11.22 -0.95
C GLY A 120 -17.49 10.92 -0.29
N GLN A 121 -17.66 9.72 0.25
CA GLN A 121 -18.83 9.27 1.02
C GLN A 121 -18.44 8.98 2.49
N PRO A 122 -19.39 8.96 3.44
CA PRO A 122 -19.09 8.69 4.85
C PRO A 122 -18.39 7.36 5.12
N GLY A 123 -18.60 6.34 4.27
CA GLY A 123 -17.90 5.06 4.39
C GLY A 123 -16.37 5.15 4.27
N MET A 124 -15.83 6.23 3.69
CA MET A 124 -14.38 6.44 3.58
C MET A 124 -13.68 6.57 4.95
N GLU A 125 -14.42 7.00 5.98
CA GLU A 125 -13.94 7.08 7.37
C GLU A 125 -13.59 5.71 7.96
N LEU A 126 -14.09 4.62 7.36
CA LEU A 126 -13.77 3.25 7.76
C LEU A 126 -12.61 2.65 6.96
N SER A 127 -12.16 3.32 5.89
CA SER A 127 -11.16 2.80 4.97
C SER A 127 -9.86 2.46 5.69
N LEU A 128 -9.25 3.38 6.44
CA LEU A 128 -7.99 3.07 7.13
C LEU A 128 -8.16 1.94 8.16
N PHE A 129 -9.23 1.98 8.96
CA PHE A 129 -9.51 0.97 9.97
C PHE A 129 -9.75 -0.42 9.39
N SER A 130 -10.26 -0.50 8.16
CA SER A 130 -10.42 -1.78 7.46
C SER A 130 -9.09 -2.54 7.33
N ARG A 131 -7.94 -1.85 7.22
CA ARG A 131 -6.62 -2.51 7.19
C ARG A 131 -6.40 -3.38 8.42
N ASP A 132 -6.64 -2.82 9.60
CA ASP A 132 -6.39 -3.49 10.87
C ASP A 132 -7.47 -4.55 11.14
N LEU A 133 -8.72 -4.28 10.74
CA LEU A 133 -9.79 -5.28 10.78
C LEU A 133 -9.49 -6.48 9.88
N ILE A 134 -8.91 -6.27 8.70
CA ILE A 134 -8.48 -7.34 7.79
C ILE A 134 -7.39 -8.17 8.44
N ALA A 135 -6.41 -7.53 9.07
CA ALA A 135 -5.36 -8.24 9.81
C ALA A 135 -5.94 -9.12 10.92
N MET A 136 -6.87 -8.57 11.71
CA MET A 136 -7.58 -9.31 12.75
C MET A 136 -8.42 -10.46 12.18
N SER A 137 -9.15 -10.24 11.07
CA SER A 137 -10.01 -11.23 10.43
C SER A 137 -9.21 -12.40 9.85
N ALA A 138 -8.10 -12.12 9.16
CA ALA A 138 -7.18 -13.14 8.69
C ALA A 138 -6.57 -13.91 9.88
N GLY A 139 -6.25 -13.22 10.97
CA GLY A 139 -5.76 -13.84 12.19
C GLY A 139 -6.75 -14.83 12.81
N VAL A 140 -8.05 -14.52 12.80
CA VAL A 140 -9.09 -15.46 13.23
C VAL A 140 -9.06 -16.72 12.36
N GLY A 141 -9.01 -16.60 11.03
CA GLY A 141 -8.96 -17.75 10.12
C GLY A 141 -7.71 -18.61 10.30
N LEU A 142 -6.53 -18.00 10.50
CA LEU A 142 -5.29 -18.73 10.71
C LEU A 142 -5.17 -19.34 12.12
N SER A 143 -5.90 -18.82 13.10
CA SER A 143 -5.88 -19.30 14.49
C SER A 143 -6.43 -20.71 14.69
N HIS A 144 -7.06 -21.30 13.65
CA HIS A 144 -7.41 -22.72 13.64
C HIS A 144 -6.19 -23.64 13.82
N ASN A 145 -4.97 -23.15 13.56
CA ASN A 145 -3.71 -23.85 13.83
C ASN A 145 -3.62 -25.22 13.13
N MET A 146 -4.13 -25.29 11.89
CA MET A 146 -4.17 -26.50 11.07
C MET A 146 -3.34 -26.41 9.79
N PHE A 147 -2.64 -25.29 9.57
CA PHE A 147 -2.00 -24.96 8.30
C PHE A 147 -0.48 -24.96 8.44
N ASP A 148 0.22 -25.46 7.42
CA ASP A 148 1.68 -25.48 7.32
C ASP A 148 2.24 -24.30 6.51
N ALA A 149 1.38 -23.68 5.70
CA ALA A 149 1.63 -22.45 4.95
C ALA A 149 0.29 -21.74 4.67
N ALA A 150 0.35 -20.48 4.25
CA ALA A 150 -0.82 -19.75 3.80
C ALA A 150 -0.60 -19.02 2.46
N VAL A 151 -1.64 -19.00 1.64
CA VAL A 151 -1.74 -18.11 0.48
C VAL A 151 -2.73 -16.99 0.75
N PHE A 152 -2.37 -15.78 0.32
CA PHE A 152 -3.14 -14.56 0.56
C PHE A 152 -3.63 -13.98 -0.77
N LEU A 153 -4.95 -13.89 -0.94
CA LEU A 153 -5.60 -13.37 -2.13
C LEU A 153 -6.11 -11.95 -1.84
N GLY A 154 -5.35 -10.93 -2.23
CA GLY A 154 -5.68 -9.53 -1.97
C GLY A 154 -4.94 -8.55 -2.89
N VAL A 155 -5.57 -7.42 -3.21
CA VAL A 155 -5.03 -6.45 -4.20
C VAL A 155 -5.19 -4.98 -3.77
N CYS A 156 -6.39 -4.58 -3.35
CA CYS A 156 -6.71 -3.18 -3.04
C CYS A 156 -5.88 -2.58 -1.90
N ASP A 157 -5.98 -1.26 -1.78
CA ASP A 157 -5.13 -0.40 -0.95
C ASP A 157 -4.95 -0.92 0.49
N LYS A 158 -6.04 -1.11 1.24
CA LYS A 158 -5.98 -1.47 2.68
C LYS A 158 -5.86 -2.97 2.90
N ILE A 159 -6.18 -3.76 1.88
CA ILE A 159 -6.25 -5.22 1.96
C ILE A 159 -4.86 -5.81 2.04
N VAL A 160 -3.97 -5.48 1.09
CA VAL A 160 -2.61 -6.06 1.08
C VAL A 160 -1.85 -5.75 2.37
N PRO A 161 -1.79 -4.50 2.87
CA PRO A 161 -1.12 -4.22 4.14
C PRO A 161 -1.75 -4.96 5.33
N GLY A 162 -3.09 -5.08 5.39
CA GLY A 162 -3.77 -5.86 6.43
C GLY A 162 -3.40 -7.34 6.38
N LEU A 163 -3.37 -7.93 5.19
CA LEU A 163 -2.96 -9.32 4.99
C LEU A 163 -1.47 -9.54 5.30
N VAL A 164 -0.59 -8.57 5.00
CA VAL A 164 0.84 -8.63 5.37
C VAL A 164 1.01 -8.58 6.89
N ILE A 165 0.26 -7.71 7.59
CA ILE A 165 0.29 -7.66 9.06
C ILE A 165 -0.14 -9.02 9.65
N ALA A 166 -1.18 -9.65 9.08
CA ALA A 166 -1.59 -11.00 9.50
C ALA A 166 -0.52 -12.05 9.19
N ALA A 167 0.03 -12.07 7.97
CA ALA A 167 1.08 -13.00 7.56
C ALA A 167 2.31 -12.92 8.48
N LEU A 168 2.70 -11.70 8.89
CA LEU A 168 3.82 -11.47 9.81
C LEU A 168 3.45 -11.82 11.26
N SER A 169 2.21 -11.63 11.69
CA SER A 169 1.74 -12.09 13.01
C SER A 169 1.80 -13.63 13.12
N PHE A 170 1.53 -14.33 12.01
CA PHE A 170 1.71 -15.77 11.85
C PHE A 170 3.03 -16.10 11.14
N GLY A 171 4.06 -15.27 11.33
CA GLY A 171 5.30 -15.32 10.54
C GLY A 171 6.14 -16.59 10.67
N HIS A 172 5.74 -17.53 11.53
CA HIS A 172 6.32 -18.87 11.60
C HIS A 172 5.84 -19.77 10.45
N LEU A 173 4.73 -19.40 9.80
CA LEU A 173 4.26 -20.01 8.56
C LEU A 173 4.93 -19.35 7.35
N PRO A 174 5.25 -20.10 6.30
CA PRO A 174 5.46 -19.54 4.97
C PRO A 174 4.19 -18.85 4.47
N ALA A 175 4.39 -17.72 3.78
CA ALA A 175 3.30 -16.91 3.23
C ALA A 175 3.60 -16.55 1.77
N VAL A 176 2.68 -16.85 0.87
CA VAL A 176 2.76 -16.48 -0.55
C VAL A 176 1.56 -15.63 -0.92
N PHE A 177 1.79 -14.46 -1.52
CA PHE A 177 0.71 -13.58 -1.99
C PHE A 177 0.42 -13.88 -3.47
N ILE A 178 -0.86 -14.02 -3.81
CA ILE A 178 -1.29 -14.33 -5.18
C ILE A 178 -2.19 -13.19 -5.67
N PRO A 179 -1.69 -12.33 -6.57
CA PRO A 179 -2.45 -11.19 -7.05
C PRO A 179 -3.43 -11.59 -8.15
N ALA A 180 -4.56 -10.89 -8.25
CA ALA A 180 -5.48 -11.05 -9.38
C ALA A 180 -4.93 -10.40 -10.67
N GLY A 181 -4.22 -9.28 -10.51
CA GLY A 181 -3.71 -8.45 -11.60
C GLY A 181 -4.59 -7.24 -11.94
N PRO A 182 -4.06 -6.29 -12.73
CA PRO A 182 -4.79 -5.12 -13.19
C PRO A 182 -5.82 -5.49 -14.26
N MET A 183 -6.89 -4.70 -14.37
CA MET A 183 -7.75 -4.74 -15.54
C MET A 183 -6.96 -4.30 -16.78
N THR A 184 -7.42 -4.66 -17.97
CA THR A 184 -6.83 -4.20 -19.23
C THR A 184 -6.94 -2.67 -19.36
N SER A 185 -6.17 -2.05 -20.25
CA SER A 185 -6.26 -0.60 -20.49
C SER A 185 -7.64 -0.21 -21.04
N GLY A 186 -8.23 0.82 -20.43
CA GLY A 186 -9.53 1.40 -20.81
C GLY A 186 -9.39 2.82 -21.34
N LEU A 187 -10.33 3.70 -20.99
CA LEU A 187 -10.23 5.13 -21.31
C LEU A 187 -8.90 5.73 -20.78
N PRO A 188 -8.16 6.51 -21.59
CA PRO A 188 -6.97 7.20 -21.13
C PRO A 188 -7.21 8.05 -19.88
N ASN A 189 -6.28 8.00 -18.93
CA ASN A 189 -6.44 8.64 -17.62
C ASN A 189 -6.45 10.18 -17.68
N ASP A 190 -5.79 10.77 -18.68
CA ASP A 190 -5.80 12.22 -18.93
C ASP A 190 -7.15 12.69 -19.45
N GLU A 191 -7.77 11.93 -20.36
CA GLU A 191 -9.12 12.19 -20.82
C GLU A 191 -10.13 12.10 -19.66
N LYS A 192 -10.00 11.06 -18.83
CA LYS A 192 -10.79 10.93 -17.59
C LYS A 192 -10.61 12.14 -16.66
N SER A 193 -9.36 12.54 -16.41
CA SER A 193 -9.04 13.69 -15.54
C SER A 193 -9.60 15.00 -16.10
N ARG A 194 -9.55 15.20 -17.42
CA ARG A 194 -10.12 16.37 -18.10
C ARG A 194 -11.63 16.42 -17.90
N VAL A 195 -12.34 15.30 -18.07
CA VAL A 195 -13.80 15.23 -17.85
C VAL A 195 -14.15 15.57 -16.39
N ARG A 196 -13.37 15.09 -15.41
CA ARG A 196 -13.56 15.45 -13.99
C ARG A 196 -13.41 16.95 -13.73
N GLN A 197 -12.41 17.59 -14.34
CA GLN A 197 -12.19 19.03 -14.22
C GLN A 197 -13.34 19.83 -14.86
N LEU A 198 -13.76 19.45 -16.07
CA LEU A 198 -14.90 20.07 -16.74
C LEU A 198 -16.18 19.95 -15.89
N TYR A 199 -16.38 18.81 -15.23
CA TYR A 199 -17.53 18.61 -14.34
C TYR A 199 -17.45 19.52 -13.12
N ALA A 200 -16.28 19.67 -12.51
CA ALA A 200 -16.05 20.58 -11.38
C ALA A 200 -16.27 22.06 -11.76
N GLU A 201 -16.02 22.42 -13.02
CA GLU A 201 -16.31 23.75 -13.58
C GLU A 201 -17.78 23.91 -14.03
N GLY A 202 -18.61 22.86 -13.96
CA GLY A 202 -19.99 22.87 -14.43
C GLY A 202 -20.15 22.85 -15.97
N LYS A 203 -19.09 22.51 -16.72
CA LYS A 203 -19.07 22.50 -18.19
C LYS A 203 -19.58 21.19 -18.81
N VAL A 204 -19.66 20.11 -18.04
CA VAL A 204 -20.22 18.81 -18.45
C VAL A 204 -21.19 18.30 -17.38
N GLY A 205 -22.17 17.49 -17.80
CA GLY A 205 -23.20 16.94 -16.94
C GLY A 205 -22.80 15.63 -16.25
N ARG A 206 -23.64 15.16 -15.32
CA ARG A 206 -23.48 13.85 -14.66
C ARG A 206 -23.43 12.67 -15.65
N PRO A 207 -24.23 12.61 -16.73
CA PRO A 207 -24.19 11.50 -17.68
C PRO A 207 -22.81 11.35 -18.36
N GLU A 208 -22.23 12.45 -18.82
CA GLU A 208 -20.91 12.47 -19.49
C GLU A 208 -19.80 12.05 -18.53
N LEU A 209 -19.85 12.51 -17.28
CA LEU A 209 -18.92 12.06 -16.23
C LEU A 209 -19.05 10.55 -15.99
N LEU A 210 -20.27 10.04 -15.84
CA LEU A 210 -20.51 8.62 -15.58
C LEU A 210 -20.03 7.73 -16.73
N GLU A 211 -20.26 8.15 -17.97
CA GLU A 211 -19.80 7.42 -19.16
C GLU A 211 -18.26 7.33 -19.18
N ALA A 212 -17.57 8.44 -18.92
CA ALA A 212 -16.10 8.45 -18.86
C ALA A 212 -15.54 7.57 -17.73
N GLU A 213 -16.15 7.62 -16.53
CA GLU A 213 -15.77 6.75 -15.41
C GLU A 213 -16.02 5.26 -15.74
N SER A 214 -17.14 4.93 -16.37
CA SER A 214 -17.50 3.55 -16.72
C SER A 214 -16.57 2.94 -17.77
N LYS A 215 -16.14 3.75 -18.74
CA LYS A 215 -15.12 3.34 -19.73
C LYS A 215 -13.72 3.19 -19.12
N SER A 216 -13.47 3.79 -17.97
CA SER A 216 -12.20 3.64 -17.23
C SER A 216 -12.20 2.38 -16.35
N TYR A 217 -13.38 1.96 -15.86
CA TYR A 217 -13.56 0.78 -14.99
C TYR A 217 -14.41 -0.28 -15.70
N HIS A 218 -13.94 -0.75 -16.86
CA HIS A 218 -14.74 -1.53 -17.81
C HIS A 218 -14.71 -3.05 -17.59
N GLY A 219 -13.89 -3.58 -16.68
CA GLY A 219 -13.76 -5.02 -16.51
C GLY A 219 -13.07 -5.48 -15.22
N PRO A 220 -12.99 -6.80 -14.98
CA PRO A 220 -12.35 -7.38 -13.81
C PRO A 220 -10.85 -7.06 -13.72
N GLY A 221 -10.35 -6.91 -12.49
CA GLY A 221 -8.99 -6.53 -12.15
C GLY A 221 -8.90 -5.24 -11.34
N THR A 222 -7.71 -4.98 -10.78
CA THR A 222 -7.45 -3.71 -10.08
C THR A 222 -7.39 -2.54 -11.05
N CYS A 223 -7.66 -1.32 -10.56
CA CYS A 223 -7.59 -0.09 -11.34
C CYS A 223 -6.25 0.02 -12.09
N THR A 224 -6.26 0.61 -13.28
CA THR A 224 -5.05 0.70 -14.13
C THR A 224 -4.08 1.81 -13.71
N PHE A 225 -4.53 2.79 -12.93
CA PHE A 225 -3.65 3.85 -12.42
C PHE A 225 -2.73 3.37 -11.31
N TYR A 226 -1.55 3.97 -11.20
CA TYR A 226 -0.54 3.67 -10.19
C TYR A 226 -0.85 4.33 -8.84
N GLY A 227 -1.98 3.94 -8.27
CA GLY A 227 -2.36 4.24 -6.89
C GLY A 227 -1.81 3.20 -5.92
N THR A 228 -2.29 3.26 -4.68
CA THR A 228 -1.81 2.38 -3.61
C THR A 228 -2.00 0.89 -3.90
N ALA A 229 -3.08 0.50 -4.59
CA ALA A 229 -3.32 -0.90 -4.95
C ALA A 229 -2.20 -1.47 -5.85
N ASN A 230 -1.76 -0.73 -6.87
CA ASN A 230 -0.67 -1.17 -7.75
C ASN A 230 0.71 -0.98 -7.12
N SER A 231 0.89 0.05 -6.28
CA SER A 231 2.09 0.16 -5.44
C SER A 231 2.20 -1.04 -4.47
N ASN A 232 1.10 -1.55 -3.91
CA ASN A 232 1.10 -2.78 -3.12
C ASN A 232 1.60 -3.98 -3.93
N GLN A 233 1.15 -4.15 -5.19
CA GLN A 233 1.58 -5.27 -6.01
C GLN A 233 3.08 -5.22 -6.29
N MET A 234 3.59 -4.04 -6.65
CA MET A 234 5.03 -3.79 -6.79
C MET A 234 5.78 -4.13 -5.50
N LEU A 235 5.30 -3.67 -4.35
CA LEU A 235 5.91 -3.92 -3.05
C LEU A 235 5.99 -5.42 -2.74
N MET A 236 4.90 -6.16 -2.95
CA MET A 236 4.89 -7.60 -2.67
C MET A 236 5.86 -8.37 -3.54
N GLU A 237 6.12 -7.92 -4.77
CA GLU A 237 7.14 -8.55 -5.62
C GLU A 237 8.56 -8.17 -5.20
N ILE A 238 8.85 -6.90 -4.96
CA ILE A 238 10.21 -6.46 -4.60
C ILE A 238 10.62 -6.86 -3.17
N MET A 239 9.66 -7.05 -2.27
CA MET A 239 9.87 -7.58 -0.92
C MET A 239 9.95 -9.11 -0.91
N GLY A 240 9.64 -9.77 -2.03
CA GLY A 240 9.77 -11.21 -2.18
C GLY A 240 8.59 -12.04 -1.70
N PHE A 241 7.38 -11.49 -1.58
CA PHE A 241 6.15 -12.23 -1.26
C PHE A 241 5.44 -12.82 -2.48
N HIS A 242 5.62 -12.22 -3.66
CA HIS A 242 5.10 -12.74 -4.93
C HIS A 242 6.11 -13.66 -5.62
N MET A 243 5.59 -14.57 -6.44
CA MET A 243 6.40 -15.22 -7.47
C MET A 243 6.92 -14.16 -8.47
N PRO A 244 8.16 -14.29 -8.99
CA PRO A 244 8.71 -13.37 -9.99
C PRO A 244 7.80 -13.23 -11.21
N GLY A 245 7.50 -12.00 -11.61
CA GLY A 245 6.65 -11.63 -12.74
C GLY A 245 5.14 -11.66 -12.46
N ALA A 246 4.72 -11.96 -11.23
CA ALA A 246 3.31 -12.21 -10.96
C ALA A 246 2.43 -10.95 -10.85
N SER A 247 2.98 -9.77 -10.57
CA SER A 247 2.17 -8.61 -10.13
C SER A 247 1.20 -8.08 -11.17
N PHE A 248 1.61 -7.99 -12.44
CA PHE A 248 0.91 -7.19 -13.44
C PHE A 248 0.30 -7.99 -14.61
N VAL A 249 0.31 -9.32 -14.54
CA VAL A 249 -0.42 -10.17 -15.50
C VAL A 249 -1.93 -9.99 -15.32
N ASN A 250 -2.68 -9.72 -16.39
CA ASN A 250 -4.12 -9.48 -16.31
C ASN A 250 -4.91 -10.73 -15.82
N PRO A 251 -6.04 -10.54 -15.13
CA PRO A 251 -6.89 -11.64 -14.66
C PRO A 251 -7.53 -12.39 -15.83
N GLY A 252 -7.90 -13.65 -15.61
CA GLY A 252 -8.59 -14.49 -16.59
C GLY A 252 -7.71 -14.99 -17.75
N THR A 253 -6.41 -14.72 -17.72
CA THR A 253 -5.46 -15.22 -18.73
C THR A 253 -4.91 -16.60 -18.34
N PRO A 254 -4.54 -17.47 -19.30
CA PRO A 254 -3.89 -18.74 -18.99
C PRO A 254 -2.57 -18.56 -18.23
N LEU A 255 -1.82 -17.48 -18.49
CA LEU A 255 -0.60 -17.15 -17.75
C LEU A 255 -0.87 -16.84 -16.28
N ARG A 256 -1.94 -16.09 -15.98
CA ARG A 256 -2.36 -15.84 -14.58
C ARG A 256 -2.69 -17.16 -13.88
N GLU A 257 -3.42 -18.05 -14.52
CA GLU A 257 -3.72 -19.37 -13.94
C GLU A 257 -2.43 -20.18 -13.68
N ALA A 258 -1.52 -20.24 -14.65
CA ALA A 258 -0.24 -20.93 -14.50
C ALA A 258 0.59 -20.38 -13.31
N LEU A 259 0.65 -19.05 -13.15
CA LEU A 259 1.31 -18.39 -12.01
C LEU A 259 0.63 -18.71 -10.67
N THR A 260 -0.70 -18.77 -10.62
CA THR A 260 -1.45 -19.17 -9.41
C THR A 260 -1.16 -20.62 -9.02
N ARG A 261 -1.12 -21.53 -10.01
CA ARG A 261 -0.76 -22.94 -9.78
C ARG A 261 0.69 -23.06 -9.30
N GLU A 262 1.61 -22.32 -9.90
CA GLU A 262 3.01 -22.31 -9.49
C GLU A 262 3.21 -21.77 -8.07
N ALA A 263 2.59 -20.63 -7.74
CA ALA A 263 2.63 -20.05 -6.39
C ALA A 263 2.11 -21.03 -5.33
N THR A 264 1.06 -21.79 -5.65
CA THR A 264 0.51 -22.84 -4.77
C THR A 264 1.53 -23.96 -4.53
N LYS A 265 2.12 -24.49 -5.59
CA LYS A 265 3.17 -25.52 -5.49
C LYS A 265 4.35 -25.01 -4.67
N ARG A 266 4.73 -23.75 -4.88
CA ARG A 266 5.83 -23.13 -4.14
C ARG A 266 5.49 -22.97 -2.66
N ALA A 267 4.29 -22.52 -2.30
CA ALA A 267 3.85 -22.39 -0.92
C ALA A 267 3.98 -23.71 -0.14
N LEU A 268 3.64 -24.85 -0.77
CA LEU A 268 3.80 -26.18 -0.19
C LEU A 268 5.27 -26.62 -0.09
N ALA A 269 6.08 -26.31 -1.12
CA ALA A 269 7.50 -26.67 -1.16
C ALA A 269 8.34 -25.96 -0.08
N ILE A 270 7.92 -24.78 0.38
CA ILE A 270 8.63 -24.00 1.41
C ILE A 270 8.11 -24.23 2.83
N THR A 271 7.24 -25.22 3.04
CA THR A 271 6.82 -25.67 4.38
C THR A 271 7.95 -26.37 5.12
N ALA A 272 7.77 -26.62 6.42
CA ALA A 272 8.71 -27.42 7.21
C ALA A 272 8.79 -28.88 6.73
N MET A 273 7.77 -29.36 6.01
CA MET A 273 7.73 -30.68 5.37
C MET A 273 8.31 -30.69 3.96
N GLY A 274 8.61 -29.51 3.41
CA GLY A 274 9.08 -29.32 2.06
C GLY A 274 10.60 -29.38 1.93
N ASN A 275 11.13 -28.75 0.87
CA ASN A 275 12.55 -28.78 0.54
C ASN A 275 13.31 -27.52 0.97
N GLU A 276 12.59 -26.46 1.37
CA GLU A 276 13.20 -25.17 1.69
C GLU A 276 12.34 -24.37 2.68
N PHE A 277 12.33 -24.76 3.96
CA PHE A 277 11.49 -24.12 4.96
C PHE A 277 11.73 -22.60 5.04
N THR A 278 10.74 -21.81 4.63
CA THR A 278 10.86 -20.34 4.46
C THR A 278 9.74 -19.62 5.23
N PRO A 279 9.85 -19.51 6.57
CA PRO A 279 8.85 -18.81 7.37
C PRO A 279 8.84 -17.31 7.04
N ALA A 280 7.65 -16.74 6.85
CA ALA A 280 7.48 -15.37 6.34
C ALA A 280 8.16 -14.31 7.21
N GLY A 281 8.16 -14.50 8.53
CA GLY A 281 8.73 -13.55 9.48
C GLY A 281 10.25 -13.56 9.55
N GLU A 282 10.91 -14.66 9.15
CA GLU A 282 12.37 -14.67 8.95
C GLU A 282 12.75 -14.24 7.53
N MET A 283 11.92 -14.57 6.54
CA MET A 283 12.11 -14.16 5.14
C MET A 283 12.07 -12.63 4.99
N ILE A 284 11.08 -11.98 5.62
CA ILE A 284 11.02 -10.52 5.66
C ILE A 284 11.87 -10.02 6.80
N ASP A 285 12.91 -9.28 6.44
CA ASP A 285 13.79 -8.57 7.36
C ASP A 285 13.90 -7.08 6.98
N GLU A 286 14.78 -6.36 7.65
CA GLU A 286 15.04 -4.94 7.44
C GLU A 286 15.47 -4.63 6.00
N ARG A 287 16.22 -5.53 5.34
CA ARG A 287 16.67 -5.38 3.95
C ARG A 287 15.48 -5.49 3.00
N SER A 288 14.59 -6.46 3.21
CA SER A 288 13.36 -6.62 2.42
C SER A 288 12.45 -5.38 2.56
N ILE A 289 12.31 -4.82 3.77
CA ILE A 289 11.55 -3.58 3.99
C ILE A 289 12.19 -2.39 3.27
N VAL A 290 13.51 -2.25 3.33
CA VAL A 290 14.25 -1.20 2.61
C VAL A 290 14.06 -1.35 1.10
N ASN A 291 14.14 -2.56 0.54
CA ASN A 291 13.86 -2.82 -0.87
C ASN A 291 12.44 -2.38 -1.26
N GLY A 292 11.45 -2.62 -0.40
CA GLY A 292 10.11 -2.08 -0.57
C GLY A 292 10.09 -0.55 -0.68
N VAL A 293 10.75 0.14 0.24
CA VAL A 293 10.85 1.62 0.20
C VAL A 293 11.59 2.11 -1.06
N VAL A 294 12.65 1.42 -1.49
CA VAL A 294 13.36 1.72 -2.73
C VAL A 294 12.43 1.58 -3.94
N GLY A 295 11.68 0.48 -4.04
CA GLY A 295 10.70 0.27 -5.10
C GLY A 295 9.62 1.36 -5.11
N LEU A 296 9.16 1.79 -3.93
CA LEU A 296 8.19 2.89 -3.78
C LEU A 296 8.72 4.19 -4.40
N HIS A 297 9.97 4.56 -4.11
CA HIS A 297 10.60 5.77 -4.66
C HIS A 297 10.87 5.65 -6.15
N ALA A 298 11.43 4.52 -6.59
CA ALA A 298 11.79 4.30 -7.99
C ALA A 298 10.58 4.34 -8.94
N THR A 299 9.39 4.03 -8.41
CA THR A 299 8.14 4.02 -9.19
C THR A 299 7.24 5.23 -8.92
N GLY A 300 7.63 6.11 -7.98
CA GLY A 300 6.78 7.21 -7.53
C GLY A 300 5.45 6.70 -6.96
N GLY A 301 5.48 5.69 -6.11
CA GLY A 301 4.31 5.05 -5.51
C GLY A 301 3.58 5.89 -4.45
N SER A 302 2.49 5.35 -3.94
CA SER A 302 1.52 6.08 -3.11
C SER A 302 2.08 6.61 -1.78
N THR A 303 1.69 7.83 -1.37
CA THR A 303 2.05 8.33 -0.03
C THR A 303 1.38 7.57 1.11
N ASN A 304 0.29 6.82 0.86
CA ASN A 304 -0.33 5.96 1.87
C ASN A 304 0.66 4.91 2.41
N HIS A 305 1.67 4.54 1.61
CA HIS A 305 2.72 3.62 2.04
C HIS A 305 3.64 4.17 3.12
N THR A 306 3.66 5.49 3.34
CA THR A 306 4.34 6.06 4.53
C THR A 306 3.72 5.59 5.84
N MET A 307 2.45 5.17 5.83
CA MET A 307 1.79 4.56 6.99
C MET A 307 1.77 3.04 6.88
N HIS A 308 1.44 2.51 5.70
CA HIS A 308 1.33 1.07 5.51
C HIS A 308 2.66 0.35 5.70
N LEU A 309 3.78 0.85 5.14
CA LEU A 309 5.10 0.22 5.34
C LEU A 309 5.54 0.29 6.81
N VAL A 310 5.22 1.38 7.52
CA VAL A 310 5.51 1.50 8.95
C VAL A 310 4.73 0.47 9.75
N ALA A 311 3.42 0.31 9.47
CA ALA A 311 2.58 -0.69 10.14
C ALA A 311 3.00 -2.14 9.80
N MET A 312 3.28 -2.43 8.53
CA MET A 312 3.76 -3.75 8.08
C MET A 312 5.11 -4.09 8.72
N ALA A 313 6.08 -3.17 8.71
CA ALA A 313 7.38 -3.37 9.34
C ALA A 313 7.24 -3.64 10.84
N ARG A 314 6.36 -2.89 11.53
CA ARG A 314 6.13 -3.06 12.97
C ARG A 314 5.55 -4.43 13.32
N ALA A 315 4.73 -5.03 12.45
CA ALA A 315 4.23 -6.39 12.61
C ALA A 315 5.36 -7.46 12.62
N ALA A 316 6.49 -7.17 11.96
CA ALA A 316 7.70 -8.00 11.96
C ALA A 316 8.73 -7.62 13.05
N GLY A 317 8.37 -6.73 13.98
CA GLY A 317 9.29 -6.17 14.97
C GLY A 317 10.31 -5.19 14.40
N ILE A 318 10.10 -4.66 13.20
CA ILE A 318 11.00 -3.71 12.51
C ILE A 318 10.48 -2.29 12.69
N VAL A 319 11.34 -1.37 13.12
CA VAL A 319 11.01 0.03 13.37
C VAL A 319 11.47 0.88 12.18
N LEU A 320 10.60 1.07 11.19
CA LEU A 320 10.79 2.01 10.06
C LEU A 320 10.25 3.40 10.43
N THR A 321 10.96 4.47 10.07
CA THR A 321 10.51 5.86 10.30
C THR A 321 10.37 6.63 8.99
N TRP A 322 9.58 7.70 9.00
CA TRP A 322 9.50 8.62 7.85
C TRP A 322 10.84 9.27 7.48
N GLN A 323 11.75 9.43 8.45
CA GLN A 323 13.10 9.92 8.18
C GLN A 323 13.86 8.94 7.28
N ASP A 324 13.78 7.63 7.56
CA ASP A 324 14.43 6.63 6.71
C ASP A 324 13.81 6.62 5.30
N ILE A 325 12.47 6.72 5.22
CA ILE A 325 11.77 6.81 3.93
C ILE A 325 12.22 8.04 3.16
N SER A 326 12.31 9.21 3.81
CA SER A 326 12.73 10.45 3.17
C SER A 326 14.20 10.43 2.73
N GLU A 327 15.10 9.92 3.56
CA GLU A 327 16.54 9.82 3.22
C GLU A 327 16.78 8.83 2.08
N LEU A 328 16.01 7.73 2.01
CA LEU A 328 16.05 6.84 0.86
C LEU A 328 15.56 7.55 -0.41
N SER A 329 14.55 8.43 -0.32
CA SER A 329 14.07 9.19 -1.48
C SER A 329 15.18 10.04 -2.11
N ASP A 330 16.11 10.56 -1.31
CA ASP A 330 17.23 11.38 -1.77
C ASP A 330 18.30 10.60 -2.54
N ILE A 331 18.30 9.27 -2.38
CA ILE A 331 19.26 8.37 -3.01
C ILE A 331 18.65 7.72 -4.27
N ILE A 332 17.36 7.40 -4.22
CA ILE A 332 16.71 6.57 -5.23
C ILE A 332 16.12 7.45 -6.34
N PRO A 333 16.55 7.28 -7.60
CA PRO A 333 16.00 8.05 -8.70
C PRO A 333 14.61 7.55 -9.12
N LEU A 334 13.79 8.44 -9.66
CA LEU A 334 12.50 8.08 -10.25
C LEU A 334 12.70 7.45 -11.64
N LEU A 335 12.33 6.18 -11.78
CA LEU A 335 12.47 5.39 -13.02
C LEU A 335 11.14 5.14 -13.72
N ALA A 336 9.99 5.27 -13.06
CA ALA A 336 8.69 5.07 -13.71
C ALA A 336 7.85 6.34 -13.74
N ARG A 337 7.16 6.56 -14.87
CA ARG A 337 6.12 7.60 -15.05
C ARG A 337 4.80 6.96 -15.43
N VAL A 338 4.18 6.34 -14.43
CA VAL A 338 2.83 5.79 -14.54
C VAL A 338 1.84 6.79 -13.96
N TYR A 339 0.68 6.96 -14.59
CA TYR A 339 -0.38 7.84 -14.13
C TYR A 339 -0.67 7.57 -12.65
N PRO A 340 -0.61 8.59 -11.78
CA PRO A 340 -0.71 10.03 -12.08
C PRO A 340 0.61 10.77 -12.37
N ASN A 341 1.78 10.15 -12.25
CA ASN A 341 3.08 10.78 -12.53
C ASN A 341 3.39 10.92 -14.03
N GLY A 342 2.56 10.33 -14.89
CA GLY A 342 2.68 10.33 -16.33
C GLY A 342 1.33 10.02 -16.99
N LEU A 343 1.35 9.75 -18.29
CA LEU A 343 0.14 9.41 -19.06
C LEU A 343 -0.13 7.90 -19.13
N ALA A 344 0.93 7.09 -19.07
CA ALA A 344 0.85 5.64 -19.19
C ALA A 344 0.18 4.99 -17.97
N ASP A 345 -0.56 3.90 -18.19
CA ASP A 345 -1.11 3.10 -17.11
C ASP A 345 -0.18 1.93 -16.73
N VAL A 346 -0.59 1.12 -15.75
CA VAL A 346 0.23 0.03 -15.24
C VAL A 346 0.46 -1.10 -16.27
N ASN A 347 -0.45 -1.28 -17.23
CA ASN A 347 -0.28 -2.25 -18.31
C ASN A 347 0.82 -1.79 -19.27
N HIS A 348 0.86 -0.49 -19.60
CA HIS A 348 1.94 0.08 -20.39
C HIS A 348 3.28 0.05 -19.63
N PHE A 349 3.30 0.28 -18.31
CA PHE A 349 4.50 0.03 -17.49
C PHE A 349 4.99 -1.41 -17.59
N HIS A 350 4.08 -2.38 -17.49
CA HIS A 350 4.42 -3.79 -17.63
C HIS A 350 4.99 -4.10 -19.02
N ALA A 351 4.35 -3.61 -20.09
CA ALA A 351 4.81 -3.79 -21.47
C ALA A 351 6.15 -3.08 -21.77
N ALA A 352 6.45 -1.97 -21.08
CA ALA A 352 7.73 -1.28 -21.21
C ALA A 352 8.91 -2.09 -20.64
N GLY A 353 8.65 -3.11 -19.81
CA GLY A 353 9.66 -3.98 -19.19
C GLY A 353 9.30 -4.38 -17.75
N GLY A 354 8.35 -3.66 -17.13
CA GLY A 354 7.77 -4.03 -15.85
C GLY A 354 8.74 -4.16 -14.67
N MET A 355 8.39 -5.02 -13.73
CA MET A 355 9.16 -5.24 -12.50
C MET A 355 10.53 -5.84 -12.76
N GLY A 356 10.64 -6.78 -13.70
CA GLY A 356 11.91 -7.43 -14.02
C GLY A 356 12.97 -6.44 -14.49
N PHE A 357 12.61 -5.53 -15.41
CA PHE A 357 13.50 -4.47 -15.86
C PHE A 357 13.84 -3.50 -14.72
N LEU A 358 12.85 -3.06 -13.93
CA LEU A 358 13.06 -2.15 -12.82
C LEU A 358 14.04 -2.71 -11.77
N ILE A 359 13.83 -3.96 -11.34
CA ILE A 359 14.69 -4.63 -10.35
C ILE A 359 16.11 -4.77 -10.89
N LYS A 360 16.26 -5.16 -12.17
CA LYS A 360 17.56 -5.24 -12.85
C LYS A 360 18.30 -3.91 -12.85
N GLU A 361 17.63 -2.82 -13.21
CA GLU A 361 18.23 -1.47 -13.25
C GLU A 361 18.67 -0.98 -11.87
N LEU A 362 17.87 -1.23 -10.83
CA LEU A 362 18.23 -0.85 -9.46
C LEU A 362 19.40 -1.68 -8.93
N LEU A 363 19.43 -3.00 -9.20
CA LEU A 363 20.53 -3.88 -8.81
C LEU A 363 21.86 -3.52 -9.48
N LYS A 364 21.85 -3.02 -10.73
CA LYS A 364 23.07 -2.57 -11.45
C LYS A 364 23.88 -1.53 -10.68
N LYS A 365 23.23 -0.68 -9.89
CA LYS A 365 23.87 0.34 -9.05
C LYS A 365 23.91 -0.03 -7.56
N GLY A 366 23.56 -1.26 -7.20
CA GLY A 366 23.46 -1.70 -5.81
C GLY A 366 22.37 -0.98 -5.01
N LEU A 367 21.33 -0.45 -5.67
CA LEU A 367 20.26 0.28 -4.98
C LEU A 367 19.27 -0.63 -4.25
N LEU A 368 19.36 -1.95 -4.47
CA LEU A 368 18.60 -2.96 -3.76
C LEU A 368 19.57 -3.90 -3.04
N HIS A 369 19.14 -4.41 -1.88
CA HIS A 369 19.76 -5.55 -1.24
C HIS A 369 19.43 -6.81 -2.04
N ASP A 370 20.44 -7.42 -2.64
CA ASP A 370 20.31 -8.67 -3.39
C ASP A 370 20.31 -9.87 -2.45
N ASP A 371 21.01 -9.79 -1.31
CA ASP A 371 21.18 -10.83 -0.30
C ASP A 371 19.96 -11.00 0.63
N VAL A 372 18.78 -11.00 0.04
CA VAL A 372 17.50 -11.21 0.74
C VAL A 372 16.94 -12.59 0.43
N ARG A 373 16.11 -13.11 1.35
CA ARG A 373 15.32 -14.32 1.11
C ARG A 373 13.95 -13.91 0.58
N THR A 374 13.41 -14.69 -0.33
CA THR A 374 12.12 -14.48 -0.97
C THR A 374 11.34 -15.79 -1.04
N VAL A 375 10.07 -15.73 -1.42
CA VAL A 375 9.30 -16.93 -1.75
C VAL A 375 9.92 -17.69 -2.92
N TYR A 376 10.81 -17.09 -3.71
CA TYR A 376 11.53 -17.73 -4.81
C TYR A 376 13.03 -17.97 -4.50
N GLY A 377 13.34 -18.23 -3.23
CA GLY A 377 14.69 -18.59 -2.79
C GLY A 377 15.50 -17.37 -2.37
N HIS A 378 16.83 -17.52 -2.32
CA HIS A 378 17.75 -16.45 -1.92
C HIS A 378 18.27 -15.69 -3.14
N GLY A 379 18.29 -14.36 -3.07
CA GLY A 379 18.71 -13.49 -4.17
C GLY A 379 17.55 -12.73 -4.82
N LEU A 380 17.54 -11.39 -4.75
CA LEU A 380 16.52 -10.61 -5.48
C LEU A 380 16.79 -10.58 -6.99
N SER A 381 18.03 -10.84 -7.42
CA SER A 381 18.40 -10.99 -8.83
C SER A 381 17.56 -12.04 -9.58
N SER A 382 16.99 -13.05 -8.90
CA SER A 382 16.06 -14.01 -9.53
C SER A 382 14.75 -13.36 -10.01
N TYR A 383 14.46 -12.14 -9.58
CA TYR A 383 13.31 -11.34 -10.02
C TYR A 383 13.62 -10.45 -11.22
N SER A 384 14.87 -10.42 -11.71
CA SER A 384 15.27 -9.70 -12.94
C SER A 384 14.90 -10.50 -14.20
N ILE A 385 13.64 -10.92 -14.28
CA ILE A 385 13.09 -11.80 -15.32
C ILE A 385 11.81 -11.22 -15.92
N ASP A 386 11.43 -11.72 -17.09
CA ASP A 386 10.09 -11.59 -17.65
C ASP A 386 9.39 -12.96 -17.69
N VAL A 387 8.06 -12.97 -17.65
CA VAL A 387 7.24 -14.18 -17.63
C VAL A 387 6.36 -14.29 -18.85
N LYS A 388 6.25 -15.50 -19.39
CA LYS A 388 5.30 -15.83 -20.46
C LYS A 388 4.70 -17.22 -20.26
N LEU A 389 3.63 -17.49 -20.99
CA LEU A 389 3.07 -18.83 -21.05
C LEU A 389 3.97 -19.72 -21.92
N GLY A 390 4.50 -20.78 -21.34
CA GLY A 390 5.27 -21.81 -22.05
C GLY A 390 4.38 -22.64 -22.97
N ALA A 391 5.00 -23.33 -23.92
CA ALA A 391 4.30 -24.21 -24.85
C ALA A 391 3.64 -25.43 -24.15
N ASP A 392 4.11 -25.77 -22.95
CA ASP A 392 3.56 -26.80 -22.07
C ASP A 392 2.43 -26.29 -21.15
N GLY A 393 2.04 -25.02 -21.27
CA GLY A 393 1.05 -24.37 -20.43
C GLY A 393 1.56 -23.94 -19.05
N ASN A 394 2.85 -24.11 -18.74
CA ASN A 394 3.46 -23.64 -17.49
C ASN A 394 4.08 -22.24 -17.65
N VAL A 395 4.56 -21.67 -16.55
CA VAL A 395 5.26 -20.37 -16.57
C VAL A 395 6.66 -20.58 -17.12
N ALA A 396 6.98 -19.88 -18.21
CA ALA A 396 8.34 -19.76 -18.74
C ALA A 396 8.94 -18.42 -18.30
N ARG A 397 10.18 -18.45 -17.79
CA ARG A 397 10.94 -17.27 -17.37
C ARG A 397 12.11 -17.01 -18.29
N GLU A 398 12.26 -15.77 -18.70
CA GLU A 398 13.38 -15.31 -19.52
C GLU A 398 14.06 -14.13 -18.82
N PRO A 399 15.35 -13.87 -19.06
CA PRO A 399 16.00 -12.68 -18.53
C PRO A 399 15.21 -11.41 -18.90
N ALA A 400 15.04 -10.50 -17.94
CA ALA A 400 14.39 -9.22 -18.20
C ALA A 400 15.12 -8.47 -19.32
N PRO A 401 14.40 -7.68 -20.14
CA PRO A 401 14.98 -7.03 -21.30
C PRO A 401 16.18 -6.15 -20.92
N GLU A 402 17.15 -5.99 -21.84
CA GLU A 402 18.31 -5.10 -21.60
C GLU A 402 17.96 -3.61 -21.71
N LYS A 403 16.87 -3.29 -22.41
CA LYS A 403 16.38 -1.94 -22.64
C LYS A 403 14.88 -1.90 -22.43
N SER A 404 14.39 -0.79 -21.89
CA SER A 404 12.96 -0.51 -21.85
C SER A 404 12.40 -0.41 -23.26
N ALA A 405 11.21 -0.99 -23.48
CA ALA A 405 10.48 -0.86 -24.73
C ALA A 405 9.87 0.55 -24.90
N ASP A 406 9.66 1.28 -23.81
CA ASP A 406 9.35 2.71 -23.84
C ASP A 406 10.06 3.47 -22.69
N PRO A 407 11.24 4.07 -22.98
CA PRO A 407 11.99 4.88 -22.03
C PRO A 407 11.24 6.12 -21.48
N LYS A 408 10.12 6.52 -22.09
CA LYS A 408 9.27 7.62 -21.58
C LYS A 408 8.33 7.16 -20.46
N VAL A 409 8.12 5.85 -20.32
CA VAL A 409 7.31 5.23 -19.25
C VAL A 409 8.19 4.62 -18.18
N LEU A 410 9.22 3.87 -18.59
CA LEU A 410 10.16 3.19 -17.71
C LEU A 410 11.59 3.47 -18.16
N ALA A 411 12.29 4.32 -17.41
CA ALA A 411 13.63 4.79 -17.72
C ALA A 411 14.73 3.84 -17.22
N SER A 412 15.92 3.95 -17.82
CA SER A 412 17.13 3.30 -17.30
C SER A 412 17.69 4.04 -16.09
N ILE A 413 18.50 3.35 -15.28
CA ILE A 413 19.16 3.93 -14.11
C ILE A 413 20.19 5.02 -14.46
N GLU A 414 20.73 5.01 -15.68
CA GLU A 414 21.68 6.01 -16.15
C GLU A 414 20.99 7.30 -16.62
N THR A 415 19.73 7.21 -17.03
CA THR A 415 18.93 8.35 -17.52
C THR A 415 17.57 8.43 -16.82
N PRO A 416 17.54 8.58 -15.48
CA PRO A 416 16.29 8.59 -14.74
C PRO A 416 15.46 9.84 -15.02
N PHE A 417 14.17 9.81 -14.70
CA PHE A 417 13.29 10.97 -14.86
C PHE A 417 13.60 12.09 -13.86
N GLN A 418 13.99 11.71 -12.64
CA GLN A 418 14.41 12.61 -11.56
C GLN A 418 15.50 11.92 -10.75
N GLY A 419 16.43 12.71 -10.19
CA GLY A 419 17.51 12.19 -9.35
C GLY A 419 17.09 11.77 -7.93
N ASN A 420 15.81 11.90 -7.59
CA ASN A 420 15.22 11.50 -6.31
C ASN A 420 13.82 10.91 -6.53
N GLY A 421 13.28 10.25 -5.50
CA GLY A 421 11.98 9.57 -5.53
C GLY A 421 10.78 10.50 -5.35
N GLY A 422 11.03 11.77 -5.02
CA GLY A 422 10.02 12.81 -4.90
C GLY A 422 9.10 12.67 -3.68
N LEU A 423 9.49 11.95 -2.63
CA LEU A 423 8.77 11.92 -1.35
C LEU A 423 9.66 12.49 -0.25
N LYS A 424 9.17 13.52 0.43
CA LYS A 424 9.90 14.23 1.47
C LYS A 424 9.14 14.22 2.79
N MET A 425 9.87 14.02 3.87
CA MET A 425 9.39 14.33 5.20
C MET A 425 9.53 15.84 5.42
N LEU A 426 8.49 16.45 5.98
CA LEU A 426 8.51 17.83 6.43
C LEU A 426 8.54 17.89 7.96
N ARG A 427 9.27 18.84 8.52
CA ARG A 427 9.30 19.11 9.96
C ARG A 427 9.41 20.61 10.24
N GLY A 428 8.70 21.09 11.25
CA GLY A 428 8.83 22.46 11.75
C GLY A 428 7.92 22.73 12.93
N ASN A 429 7.56 23.99 13.15
CA ASN A 429 6.71 24.36 14.29
C ASN A 429 5.25 23.87 14.18
N ILE A 430 4.82 23.41 12.99
CA ILE A 430 3.51 22.78 12.79
C ILE A 430 3.52 21.29 13.18
N GLY A 431 4.70 20.66 13.26
CA GLY A 431 4.87 19.23 13.56
C GLY A 431 5.64 18.49 12.46
N LYS A 432 5.28 17.22 12.23
CA LYS A 432 5.80 16.39 11.14
C LYS A 432 4.72 16.17 10.09
N ALA A 433 5.10 16.11 8.83
CA ALA A 433 4.21 15.75 7.73
C ALA A 433 5.00 15.01 6.64
N VAL A 434 4.29 14.55 5.61
CA VAL A 434 4.91 14.08 4.36
C VAL A 434 4.36 14.87 3.19
N ILE A 435 5.19 15.08 2.17
CA ILE A 435 4.82 15.69 0.91
C ILE A 435 5.38 14.89 -0.25
N LYS A 436 4.63 14.82 -1.34
CA LYS A 436 5.09 14.24 -2.61
C LYS A 436 5.24 15.31 -3.66
N ILE A 437 6.43 15.40 -4.23
CA ILE A 437 6.85 16.41 -5.21
C ILE A 437 7.18 15.83 -6.59
N SER A 438 7.05 14.51 -6.78
CA SER A 438 7.37 13.84 -8.06
C SER A 438 6.61 14.41 -9.26
N ALA A 439 5.38 14.89 -9.06
CA ALA A 439 4.54 15.52 -10.08
C ALA A 439 4.39 17.06 -9.90
N VAL A 440 5.09 17.66 -8.93
CA VAL A 440 5.01 19.08 -8.61
C VAL A 440 6.14 19.81 -9.36
N LYS A 441 5.80 20.88 -10.09
CA LYS A 441 6.79 21.72 -10.78
C LYS A 441 7.75 22.37 -9.78
N LEU A 442 9.03 22.50 -10.16
CA LEU A 442 10.10 23.03 -9.29
C LEU A 442 9.76 24.40 -8.68
N GLU A 443 9.17 25.30 -9.45
CA GLU A 443 8.71 26.63 -9.01
C GLU A 443 7.62 26.61 -7.92
N ARG A 444 7.04 25.43 -7.65
CA ARG A 444 6.00 25.18 -6.65
C ARG A 444 6.51 24.31 -5.49
N HIS A 445 7.81 23.99 -5.42
CA HIS A 445 8.39 23.22 -4.32
C HIS A 445 8.44 24.02 -3.01
N ILE A 446 8.38 25.35 -3.11
CA ILE A 446 8.22 26.26 -1.98
C ILE A 446 6.94 27.06 -2.20
N ILE A 447 6.01 26.94 -1.25
CA ILE A 447 4.79 27.74 -1.19
C ILE A 447 4.78 28.50 0.12
N GLU A 448 4.65 29.81 0.04
CA GLU A 448 4.41 30.71 1.16
C GLU A 448 3.16 31.52 0.86
N ALA A 449 2.09 31.30 1.62
CA ALA A 449 0.80 31.95 1.38
C ALA A 449 -0.07 32.00 2.65
N PRO A 450 -1.08 32.89 2.70
CA PRO A 450 -2.01 32.96 3.82
C PRO A 450 -2.83 31.67 3.99
N ALA A 451 -3.08 31.28 5.24
CA ALA A 451 -3.94 30.15 5.59
C ALA A 451 -5.41 30.47 5.28
N VAL A 452 -6.10 29.51 4.67
CA VAL A 452 -7.57 29.47 4.57
C VAL A 452 -8.04 28.19 5.24
N ILE A 453 -8.82 28.34 6.30
CA ILE A 453 -9.15 27.24 7.22
C ILE A 453 -10.44 26.54 6.82
N PHE A 454 -10.42 25.21 6.86
CA PHE A 454 -11.56 24.32 6.70
C PHE A 454 -11.53 23.19 7.74
N HIS A 455 -12.69 22.65 8.08
CA HIS A 455 -12.86 21.47 8.94
C HIS A 455 -13.44 20.29 8.18
N ASP A 456 -14.01 20.53 7.00
CA ASP A 456 -14.52 19.48 6.11
C ASP A 456 -14.20 19.78 4.64
N GLN A 457 -14.02 18.74 3.83
CA GLN A 457 -13.76 18.90 2.39
C GLN A 457 -14.92 19.58 1.63
N LEU A 458 -16.15 19.47 2.12
CA LEU A 458 -17.34 20.09 1.55
C LEU A 458 -17.32 21.61 1.72
N GLU A 459 -16.78 22.12 2.83
CA GLU A 459 -16.64 23.57 3.06
C GLU A 459 -15.71 24.19 2.01
N MET A 460 -14.60 23.53 1.72
CA MET A 460 -13.64 23.97 0.70
C MET A 460 -14.25 23.91 -0.71
N GLN A 461 -15.02 22.86 -1.02
CA GLN A 461 -15.78 22.77 -2.27
C GLN A 461 -16.79 23.90 -2.43
N GLN A 462 -17.51 24.25 -1.36
CA GLN A 462 -18.47 25.35 -1.41
C GLN A 462 -17.75 26.69 -1.60
N ALA A 463 -16.65 26.94 -0.87
CA ALA A 463 -15.86 28.15 -1.04
C ALA A 463 -15.28 28.30 -2.46
N PHE A 464 -14.88 27.20 -3.10
CA PHE A 464 -14.46 27.19 -4.50
C PHE A 464 -15.61 27.60 -5.45
N LYS A 465 -16.80 27.00 -5.28
CA LYS A 465 -18.00 27.32 -6.10
C LYS A 465 -18.43 28.77 -5.94
N ASP A 466 -18.33 29.30 -4.73
CA ASP A 466 -18.64 30.70 -4.41
C ASP A 466 -17.58 31.69 -4.96
N GLY A 467 -16.50 31.19 -5.59
CA GLY A 467 -15.42 32.03 -6.12
C GLY A 467 -14.51 32.67 -5.07
N LYS A 468 -14.60 32.26 -3.80
CA LYS A 468 -13.86 32.84 -2.66
C LYS A 468 -12.38 32.47 -2.64
N LEU A 469 -11.97 31.50 -3.46
CA LEU A 469 -10.61 30.93 -3.47
C LEU A 469 -9.73 31.39 -4.65
N ASN A 470 -10.17 32.38 -5.44
CA ASN A 470 -9.38 32.93 -6.56
C ASN A 470 -8.24 33.84 -6.08
N ARG A 471 -7.30 33.29 -5.31
CA ARG A 471 -6.12 33.96 -4.74
C ARG A 471 -5.04 32.94 -4.38
N ASP A 472 -3.88 33.40 -3.94
CA ASP A 472 -2.83 32.56 -3.35
C ASP A 472 -3.22 32.19 -1.91
N PHE A 473 -3.09 30.91 -1.53
CA PHE A 473 -3.39 30.45 -0.17
C PHE A 473 -2.85 29.05 0.12
N VAL A 474 -2.75 28.71 1.41
CA VAL A 474 -2.63 27.33 1.89
C VAL A 474 -3.98 26.90 2.48
N ALA A 475 -4.63 25.91 1.87
CA ALA A 475 -5.83 25.30 2.44
C ALA A 475 -5.43 24.47 3.66
N VAL A 476 -5.84 24.89 4.86
CA VAL A 476 -5.63 24.15 6.10
C VAL A 476 -6.89 23.38 6.41
N VAL A 477 -6.88 22.08 6.13
CA VAL A 477 -8.02 21.18 6.39
C VAL A 477 -7.68 20.32 7.60
N ARG A 478 -8.26 20.65 8.76
CA ARG A 478 -7.97 20.00 10.04
C ARG A 478 -9.13 19.13 10.53
N PHE A 479 -8.88 18.32 11.57
CA PHE A 479 -9.81 17.31 12.09
C PHE A 479 -10.11 16.19 11.09
N GLN A 480 -9.10 15.86 10.28
CA GLN A 480 -9.15 14.78 9.29
C GLN A 480 -8.18 13.65 9.63
N GLY A 481 -7.62 13.63 10.86
CA GLY A 481 -6.66 12.63 11.31
C GLY A 481 -7.28 11.28 11.72
N PRO A 482 -6.43 10.30 12.07
CA PRO A 482 -6.88 8.97 12.49
C PRO A 482 -7.89 8.98 13.64
N LYS A 483 -7.63 9.76 14.69
CA LYS A 483 -8.52 9.83 15.86
C LYS A 483 -9.71 10.76 15.65
N ALA A 484 -9.61 11.72 14.74
CA ALA A 484 -10.73 12.60 14.42
C ALA A 484 -11.88 11.84 13.72
N ASN A 485 -11.63 11.29 12.53
CA ASN A 485 -12.67 10.68 11.70
C ASN A 485 -12.18 9.46 10.90
N GLY A 486 -11.13 8.77 11.38
CA GLY A 486 -10.59 7.59 10.71
C GLY A 486 -9.77 7.90 9.46
N MET A 487 -9.38 9.16 9.28
CA MET A 487 -8.47 9.64 8.25
C MET A 487 -8.90 9.28 6.81
N PRO A 488 -10.08 9.76 6.37
CA PRO A 488 -10.56 9.52 5.01
C PRO A 488 -9.64 10.18 3.97
N GLU A 489 -9.64 9.65 2.75
CA GLU A 489 -8.96 10.34 1.64
C GLU A 489 -9.83 11.48 1.11
N LEU A 490 -9.28 12.70 1.15
CA LEU A 490 -9.98 13.94 0.80
C LEU A 490 -10.03 14.17 -0.73
N HIS A 491 -10.57 13.17 -1.46
CA HIS A 491 -10.53 13.14 -2.92
C HIS A 491 -11.18 14.35 -3.59
N LYS A 492 -12.21 14.95 -2.97
CA LYS A 492 -12.93 16.09 -3.58
C LYS A 492 -12.08 17.35 -3.67
N LEU A 493 -11.00 17.48 -2.91
CA LEU A 493 -10.16 18.70 -2.91
C LEU A 493 -9.32 18.83 -4.19
N THR A 494 -8.89 17.71 -4.78
CA THR A 494 -7.90 17.69 -5.87
C THR A 494 -8.34 18.46 -7.11
N PRO A 495 -9.58 18.28 -7.65
CA PRO A 495 -9.99 19.01 -8.84
C PRO A 495 -10.01 20.53 -8.65
N ALA A 496 -10.58 21.00 -7.53
CA ALA A 496 -10.69 22.44 -7.23
C ALA A 496 -9.30 23.10 -7.10
N LEU A 497 -8.40 22.50 -6.30
CA LEU A 497 -7.03 22.98 -6.16
C LEU A 497 -6.28 22.96 -7.50
N GLY A 498 -6.49 21.91 -8.30
CA GLY A 498 -5.89 21.78 -9.63
C GLY A 498 -6.31 22.90 -10.57
N VAL A 499 -7.60 23.25 -10.60
CA VAL A 499 -8.14 24.36 -11.40
C VAL A 499 -7.56 25.70 -10.95
N LEU A 500 -7.48 25.95 -9.64
CA LEU A 500 -6.90 27.19 -9.10
C LEU A 500 -5.43 27.34 -9.47
N GLN A 501 -4.66 26.25 -9.40
CA GLN A 501 -3.26 26.26 -9.84
C GLN A 501 -3.12 26.50 -11.34
N ASP A 502 -4.00 25.93 -12.17
CA ASP A 502 -4.00 26.16 -13.62
C ASP A 502 -4.34 27.60 -14.00
N ARG A 503 -5.11 28.31 -13.15
CA ARG A 503 -5.36 29.75 -13.25
C ARG A 503 -4.17 30.62 -12.82
N GLY A 504 -3.08 30.00 -12.36
CA GLY A 504 -1.83 30.67 -12.02
C GLY A 504 -1.58 30.84 -10.51
N PHE A 505 -2.61 30.68 -9.67
CA PHE A 505 -2.49 30.93 -8.22
C PHE A 505 -1.51 29.98 -7.53
N ARG A 506 -0.81 30.49 -6.51
CA ARG A 506 0.03 29.71 -5.58
C ARG A 506 -0.83 29.11 -4.49
N VAL A 507 -1.28 27.88 -4.75
CA VAL A 507 -2.10 27.10 -3.84
C VAL A 507 -1.36 25.88 -3.31
N ALA A 508 -1.58 25.55 -2.04
CA ALA A 508 -1.13 24.30 -1.43
C ALA A 508 -2.18 23.76 -0.45
N LEU A 509 -2.03 22.50 -0.06
CA LEU A 509 -2.83 21.83 0.96
C LEU A 509 -1.97 21.52 2.20
N LEU A 510 -2.54 21.74 3.38
CA LEU A 510 -2.04 21.32 4.68
C LEU A 510 -3.15 20.57 5.42
N THR A 511 -2.93 19.32 5.80
CA THR A 511 -3.95 18.53 6.52
C THR A 511 -3.35 17.49 7.46
N ASP A 512 -4.00 17.29 8.60
CA ASP A 512 -3.77 16.15 9.50
C ASP A 512 -4.36 14.83 8.94
N GLY A 513 -5.16 14.92 7.88
CA GLY A 513 -5.65 13.80 7.10
C GLY A 513 -4.76 13.44 5.92
N ARG A 514 -5.37 12.86 4.88
CA ARG A 514 -4.65 12.38 3.69
C ARG A 514 -5.38 12.65 2.37
N MET A 515 -4.63 12.55 1.29
CA MET A 515 -5.14 12.52 -0.07
C MET A 515 -5.20 11.07 -0.58
N SER A 516 -5.64 10.84 -1.82
CA SER A 516 -5.77 9.50 -2.40
C SER A 516 -4.44 8.74 -2.63
N GLY A 517 -3.33 9.22 -2.06
CA GLY A 517 -2.00 8.65 -2.20
C GLY A 517 -1.30 8.89 -3.55
N ALA A 518 -2.09 9.11 -4.60
CA ALA A 518 -1.66 9.49 -5.94
C ALA A 518 -0.95 10.87 -5.94
N SER A 519 0.05 11.03 -6.81
CA SER A 519 0.75 12.31 -6.98
C SER A 519 -0.16 13.33 -7.65
N GLY A 520 -0.37 14.47 -6.99
CA GLY A 520 -0.97 15.65 -7.61
C GLY A 520 0.08 16.63 -8.09
N LYS A 521 -0.32 17.55 -8.98
CA LYS A 521 0.48 18.72 -9.37
C LYS A 521 0.51 19.82 -8.31
N VAL A 522 -0.37 19.75 -7.32
CA VAL A 522 -0.51 20.72 -6.23
C VAL A 522 0.29 20.23 -5.02
N PRO A 523 1.15 21.07 -4.42
CA PRO A 523 1.86 20.73 -3.18
C PRO A 523 0.88 20.42 -2.05
N ALA A 524 1.05 19.26 -1.41
CA ALA A 524 0.18 18.82 -0.32
C ALA A 524 1.01 18.24 0.83
N ALA A 525 1.09 19.00 1.94
CA ALA A 525 1.61 18.52 3.22
C ALA A 525 0.48 17.77 3.94
N ILE A 526 0.61 16.45 4.00
CA ILE A 526 -0.41 15.54 4.53
C ILE A 526 0.12 14.78 5.74
N HIS A 527 -0.78 14.13 6.47
CA HIS A 527 -0.47 13.35 7.67
C HIS A 527 0.16 14.20 8.78
N VAL A 528 -0.21 15.48 8.87
CA VAL A 528 0.32 16.38 9.90
C VAL A 528 0.11 15.75 11.27
N THR A 529 1.21 15.57 11.99
CA THR A 529 1.26 14.89 13.28
C THR A 529 2.04 15.77 14.27
N PRO A 530 1.50 16.05 15.48
CA PRO A 530 0.21 15.59 16.01
C PRO A 530 -1.01 16.19 15.29
N GLU A 531 -2.11 15.43 15.21
CA GLU A 531 -3.37 15.86 14.59
C GLU A 531 -4.13 16.88 15.45
N ALA A 532 -5.12 17.58 14.86
CA ALA A 532 -5.83 18.66 15.53
C ALA A 532 -6.61 18.21 16.78
N VAL A 533 -7.25 17.04 16.75
CA VAL A 533 -8.07 16.54 17.88
C VAL A 533 -7.21 16.22 19.12
N GLU A 534 -5.91 15.97 18.93
CA GLU A 534 -4.94 15.74 20.00
C GLU A 534 -4.24 17.05 20.43
N GLY A 535 -4.76 18.21 20.01
CA GLY A 535 -4.20 19.53 20.35
C GLY A 535 -2.92 19.89 19.59
N GLY A 536 -2.66 19.22 18.45
CA GLY A 536 -1.49 19.51 17.62
C GLY A 536 -1.43 20.96 17.14
N PRO A 537 -0.24 21.49 16.79
CA PRO A 537 -0.08 22.90 16.39
C PRO A 537 -0.99 23.36 15.23
N ILE A 538 -1.40 22.44 14.34
CA ILE A 538 -2.38 22.73 13.27
C ILE A 538 -3.73 23.26 13.80
N ALA A 539 -4.12 22.91 15.04
CA ALA A 539 -5.33 23.42 15.69
C ALA A 539 -5.21 24.88 16.18
N ARG A 540 -4.00 25.45 16.20
CA ARG A 540 -3.73 26.83 16.66
C ARG A 540 -3.55 27.82 15.50
N ILE A 541 -3.53 27.31 14.26
CA ILE A 541 -3.49 28.13 13.05
C ILE A 541 -4.82 28.90 12.93
N ARG A 542 -4.73 30.18 12.58
CA ARG A 542 -5.83 31.13 12.37
C ARG A 542 -5.88 31.58 10.90
N GLU A 543 -7.06 32.03 10.47
CA GLU A 543 -7.26 32.55 9.12
C GLU A 543 -6.27 33.68 8.84
N GLY A 544 -5.60 33.63 7.68
CA GLY A 544 -4.64 34.64 7.26
C GLY A 544 -3.21 34.48 7.78
N ASP A 545 -2.93 33.57 8.72
CA ASP A 545 -1.55 33.27 9.13
C ASP A 545 -0.73 32.84 7.90
N ILE A 546 0.50 33.32 7.78
CA ILE A 546 1.37 32.91 6.66
C ILE A 546 1.94 31.52 6.96
N ILE A 547 1.75 30.59 6.03
CA ILE A 547 2.31 29.23 6.10
C ILE A 547 3.36 29.07 5.02
N ARG A 548 4.53 28.54 5.40
CA ARG A 548 5.60 28.12 4.50
C ARG A 548 5.69 26.61 4.45
N ILE A 549 5.50 26.04 3.26
CA ILE A 549 5.77 24.64 2.93
C ILE A 549 7.00 24.64 2.02
N ASP A 550 8.14 24.16 2.54
CA ASP A 550 9.39 24.07 1.79
C ASP A 550 9.79 22.60 1.63
N ALA A 551 9.50 22.05 0.45
CA ALA A 551 9.84 20.68 0.12
C ALA A 551 11.32 20.47 -0.24
N ILE A 552 12.09 21.56 -0.44
CA ILE A 552 13.52 21.51 -0.71
C ILE A 552 14.26 21.33 0.62
N ALA A 553 13.99 22.22 1.58
CA ALA A 553 14.57 22.17 2.92
C ALA A 553 13.93 21.09 3.82
N GLY A 554 12.74 20.61 3.47
CA GLY A 554 11.97 19.68 4.29
C GLY A 554 11.35 20.36 5.52
N THR A 555 10.96 21.64 5.40
CA THR A 555 10.40 22.42 6.51
C THR A 555 8.92 22.72 6.33
N LEU A 556 8.21 22.80 7.46
CA LEU A 556 6.79 23.12 7.53
C LEU A 556 6.53 24.09 8.67
N GLU A 557 6.26 25.34 8.33
CA GLU A 557 6.23 26.44 9.29
C GLU A 557 4.98 27.29 9.15
N VAL A 558 4.43 27.73 10.29
CA VAL A 558 3.56 28.90 10.36
C VAL A 558 4.41 30.07 10.83
N LEU A 559 4.43 31.16 10.07
CA LEU A 559 5.27 32.34 10.30
C LEU A 559 4.59 33.30 11.29
N VAL A 560 4.41 32.80 12.51
CA VAL A 560 3.87 33.51 13.67
C VAL A 560 4.90 33.38 14.79
N ASP A 561 5.03 34.42 15.63
CA ASP A 561 5.93 34.35 16.79
C ASP A 561 5.57 33.15 17.68
N ALA A 562 6.58 32.49 18.24
CA ALA A 562 6.39 31.29 19.03
C ALA A 562 5.58 31.56 20.32
N ALA A 563 5.76 32.74 20.94
CA ALA A 563 4.98 33.15 22.11
C ALA A 563 3.52 33.37 21.71
N ASP A 564 3.28 34.13 20.63
CA ASP A 564 1.93 34.39 20.11
C ASP A 564 1.21 33.08 19.78
N MET A 565 1.88 32.11 19.15
CA MET A 565 1.30 30.82 18.78
C MET A 565 1.00 29.96 20.02
N ALA A 566 1.85 29.99 21.04
CA ALA A 566 1.67 29.25 22.29
C ALA A 566 0.50 29.77 23.13
N GLU A 567 0.19 31.07 23.06
CA GLU A 567 -0.97 31.68 23.74
C GLU A 567 -2.31 31.37 23.07
N ARG A 568 -2.32 30.87 21.82
CA ARG A 568 -3.57 30.52 21.12
C ARG A 568 -4.14 29.22 21.65
N GLU A 569 -5.34 29.27 22.22
CA GLU A 569 -6.08 28.05 22.52
C GLU A 569 -6.29 27.20 21.25
N PRO A 570 -5.97 25.89 21.29
CA PRO A 570 -6.31 24.97 20.21
C PRO A 570 -7.82 24.98 20.00
N VAL A 571 -8.25 25.18 18.75
CA VAL A 571 -9.65 25.05 18.41
C VAL A 571 -10.14 23.60 18.57
N THR A 572 -11.41 23.43 18.90
CA THR A 572 -12.10 22.14 18.92
C THR A 572 -13.20 22.12 17.87
N ALA A 573 -13.52 20.93 17.35
CA ALA A 573 -14.68 20.73 16.48
C ALA A 573 -15.63 19.70 17.10
N ASP A 574 -16.93 19.85 16.83
CA ASP A 574 -17.91 18.81 17.14
C ASP A 574 -17.80 17.68 16.09
N LEU A 575 -17.28 16.55 16.54
CA LEU A 575 -17.10 15.34 15.70
C LEU A 575 -18.16 14.28 15.99
N SER A 576 -19.21 14.59 16.75
CA SER A 576 -20.28 13.64 17.09
C SER A 576 -20.94 13.04 15.84
N GLY A 577 -21.05 13.81 14.76
CA GLY A 577 -21.55 13.36 13.45
C GLY A 577 -20.69 12.30 12.74
N ASN A 578 -19.44 12.12 13.18
CA ASN A 578 -18.53 11.07 12.69
C ASN A 578 -18.64 9.77 13.51
N GLU A 579 -19.40 9.76 14.61
CA GLU A 579 -19.47 8.61 15.51
C GLU A 579 -20.48 7.54 15.08
N PHE A 580 -21.52 7.91 14.32
CA PHE A 580 -22.64 7.02 13.99
C PHE A 580 -22.97 6.99 12.49
N GLY A 581 -23.63 5.93 12.03
CA GLY A 581 -24.12 5.79 10.65
C GLY A 581 -23.08 5.15 9.71
N MET A 582 -23.54 4.36 8.75
CA MET A 582 -22.69 3.49 7.91
C MET A 582 -21.78 2.56 8.72
N GLY A 583 -22.19 2.17 9.94
CA GLY A 583 -21.45 1.28 10.83
C GLY A 583 -20.30 1.95 11.60
N ARG A 584 -20.15 3.28 11.56
CA ARG A 584 -19.09 4.02 12.25
C ARG A 584 -19.07 3.82 13.77
N GLU A 585 -20.23 3.51 14.35
CA GLU A 585 -20.40 3.19 15.77
C GLU A 585 -19.64 1.92 16.19
N LEU A 586 -19.50 0.94 15.28
CA LEU A 586 -18.74 -0.29 15.53
C LEU A 586 -17.23 -0.03 15.63
N PHE A 587 -16.75 1.06 15.01
CA PHE A 587 -15.34 1.44 14.95
C PHE A 587 -14.96 2.53 15.96
N ALA A 588 -15.85 2.90 16.88
CA ALA A 588 -15.52 3.82 17.96
C ALA A 588 -14.27 3.39 18.79
N PRO A 589 -14.05 2.09 19.11
CA PRO A 589 -12.80 1.64 19.73
C PRO A 589 -11.57 1.88 18.85
N PHE A 590 -11.69 1.67 17.53
CA PHE A 590 -10.58 1.89 16.60
C PHE A 590 -10.21 3.37 16.53
N ARG A 591 -11.21 4.25 16.44
CA ARG A 591 -11.00 5.70 16.43
C ARG A 591 -10.27 6.19 17.68
N ARG A 592 -10.67 5.71 18.87
CA ARG A 592 -9.99 6.08 20.13
C ARG A 592 -8.58 5.52 20.26
N ALA A 593 -8.37 4.30 19.77
CA ALA A 593 -7.09 3.60 19.90
C ALA A 593 -6.07 4.00 18.82
N ALA A 594 -6.49 4.54 17.68
CA ALA A 594 -5.60 4.79 16.55
C ALA A 594 -4.34 5.59 16.96
N GLY A 595 -3.16 5.03 16.66
CA GLY A 595 -1.90 5.72 16.82
C GLY A 595 -1.73 6.89 15.83
N PRO A 596 -0.67 7.71 15.99
CA PRO A 596 -0.39 8.79 15.07
C PRO A 596 0.02 8.28 13.67
N ALA A 597 -0.14 9.12 12.66
CA ALA A 597 0.18 8.76 11.27
C ALA A 597 1.67 8.44 11.07
N ASP A 598 2.59 9.13 11.77
CA ASP A 598 4.03 8.86 11.71
C ASP A 598 4.44 7.51 12.34
N GLN A 599 3.50 6.83 12.99
CA GLN A 599 3.65 5.47 13.54
C GLN A 599 2.73 4.45 12.85
N GLY A 600 2.20 4.79 11.67
CA GLY A 600 1.42 3.89 10.84
C GLY A 600 -0.10 3.95 11.06
N ALA A 601 -0.58 4.84 11.94
CA ALA A 601 -2.01 5.01 12.24
C ALA A 601 -2.74 3.66 12.44
N SER A 602 -2.20 2.84 13.33
CA SER A 602 -2.72 1.50 13.62
C SER A 602 -3.28 1.42 15.04
N VAL A 603 -4.26 0.55 15.23
CA VAL A 603 -4.84 0.16 16.52
C VAL A 603 -4.19 -1.10 17.10
N LEU A 604 -3.28 -1.73 16.33
CA LEU A 604 -2.65 -3.00 16.69
C LEU A 604 -1.35 -2.81 17.48
N PHE A 605 -0.78 -1.61 17.44
CA PHE A 605 0.54 -1.33 17.99
C PHE A 605 0.47 -0.17 18.97
N HIS A 606 0.58 -0.49 20.26
CA HIS A 606 0.67 0.46 21.37
C HIS A 606 1.95 0.21 22.18
#